data_AF-A0A352SCT5-F1
#
_entry.id   AF-A0A352SCT5-F1
#
_cell.length_a   1.000
_cell.length_b   1.000
_cell.length_c   1.000
_cell.angle_alpha   90.00
_cell.angle_beta   90.00
_cell.angle_gamma   90.00
#
_symmetry.space_group_name_H-M   'P 1'
#
loop_
_entity.id
_entity.type
_entity.pdbx_description
1 polymer ?
#
loop_
_entity_poly.entity_id
_entity_poly.type
_entity_poly.pdbx_seq_one_letter_code
_entity_poly.pdbx_strand_id
1 'polypeptide(L)' 'DANAACYVEVRVADSATGFGAGVDPSIVTASLKAVVSGINRHLQTRDMSEAVQARAA' A
#
# COMPACT_ATOMS: atom_id res chain seq x y z
N ASP A 1 -5.66 26.24 5.77
CA ASP A 1 -4.98 25.26 4.90
C ASP A 1 -5.90 24.13 4.51
N ALA A 2 -5.69 23.61 3.30
CA ALA A 2 -6.36 22.42 2.78
C ALA A 2 -5.39 21.23 2.80
N ASN A 3 -5.90 20.03 3.05
CA ASN A 3 -5.13 18.80 2.93
C ASN A 3 -5.24 18.26 1.50
N ALA A 4 -4.12 17.86 0.93
CA ALA A 4 -4.09 17.08 -0.31
C ALA A 4 -4.29 15.59 0.00
N ALA A 5 -5.04 14.91 -0.86
CA ALA A 5 -5.17 13.46 -0.85
C ALA A 5 -4.55 12.89 -2.14
N CYS A 6 -3.77 11.82 -2.02
CA CYS A 6 -3.20 11.10 -3.14
C CYS A 6 -3.57 9.62 -3.06
N TYR A 7 -3.90 9.05 -4.21
CA TYR A 7 -4.20 7.64 -4.40
C TYR A 7 -3.35 7.08 -5.53
N VAL A 8 -2.81 5.89 -5.35
CA VAL A 8 -1.96 5.22 -6.34
C VAL A 8 -2.35 3.76 -6.48
N GLU A 9 -2.33 3.27 -7.72
CA GLU A 9 -2.28 1.84 -7.99
C GLU A 9 -0.81 1.38 -7.90
N VAL A 10 -0.58 0.25 -7.22
CA VAL A 10 0.77 -0.31 -7.02
C VAL A 10 0.75 -1.79 -7.35
N ARG A 11 1.69 -2.23 -8.17
CA ARG A 11 1.96 -3.64 -8.42
C ARG A 11 3.41 -3.92 -8.09
N VAL A 12 3.67 -4.94 -7.26
CA VAL A 12 5.02 -5.27 -6.80
C VAL A 12 5.43 -6.60 -7.39
N ALA A 13 6.34 -6.57 -8.37
CA ALA A 13 6.67 -7.73 -9.19
C ALA A 13 5.39 -8.36 -9.80
N ASP A 14 5.25 -9.67 -9.74
CA ASP A 14 4.11 -10.41 -10.31
C ASP A 14 2.91 -10.51 -9.35
N SER A 15 2.83 -9.63 -8.35
CA SER A 15 1.71 -9.60 -7.41
C SER A 15 0.41 -9.13 -8.04
N ALA A 16 -0.70 -9.42 -7.36
CA ALA A 16 -1.95 -8.74 -7.63
C ALA A 16 -1.78 -7.20 -7.48
N THR A 17 -2.60 -6.45 -8.22
CA THR A 17 -2.72 -5.00 -8.04
C THR A 17 -3.13 -4.70 -6.59
N GLY A 18 -2.37 -3.85 -5.94
CA GLY A 18 -2.72 -3.22 -4.68
C GLY A 18 -2.94 -1.71 -4.85
N PHE A 19 -3.38 -1.08 -3.78
CA PHE A 19 -3.65 0.35 -3.75
C PHE A 19 -3.06 1.00 -2.52
N GLY A 20 -2.56 2.21 -2.70
CA GLY A 20 -1.99 3.05 -1.65
C GLY A 20 -2.71 4.40 -1.55
N ALA A 21 -2.81 4.94 -0.34
CA ALA A 21 -3.43 6.24 -0.09
C ALA A 21 -2.61 7.06 0.90
N GLY A 22 -2.57 8.37 0.71
CA GLY A 22 -1.83 9.30 1.56
C GLY A 22 -2.52 10.66 1.65
N VAL A 23 -2.50 11.26 2.84
CA VAL A 23 -3.06 12.59 3.11
C VAL A 23 -2.00 13.45 3.79
N ASP A 24 -1.81 14.66 3.27
CA ASP A 24 -0.88 15.65 3.80
C ASP A 24 -1.19 17.05 3.24
N PRO A 25 -0.89 18.16 3.95
CA PRO A 25 -0.98 19.50 3.38
C PRO A 25 -0.16 19.69 2.09
N SER A 26 0.97 18.99 1.94
CA SER A 26 1.76 18.97 0.71
C SER A 26 1.38 17.78 -0.17
N ILE A 27 1.01 18.05 -1.43
CA ILE A 27 0.74 17.00 -2.41
C ILE A 27 1.96 16.08 -2.64
N VAL A 28 3.18 16.61 -2.50
CA VAL A 28 4.42 15.84 -2.60
C VAL A 28 4.54 14.83 -1.45
N THR A 29 4.23 15.26 -0.22
CA THR A 29 4.26 14.34 0.92
C THR A 29 3.09 13.35 0.85
N ALA A 30 1.90 13.78 0.42
CA ALA A 30 0.75 12.92 0.26
C ALA A 30 1.02 11.79 -0.76
N SER A 31 1.72 12.08 -1.86
CA SER A 31 2.08 11.07 -2.86
C SER A 31 3.08 10.04 -2.33
N LEU A 32 4.11 10.48 -1.61
CA LEU A 32 5.07 9.58 -0.96
C LEU A 32 4.37 8.68 0.08
N LYS A 33 3.49 9.25 0.89
CA LYS A 33 2.66 8.49 1.84
C LYS A 33 1.78 7.46 1.13
N ALA A 34 1.20 7.80 -0.02
CA ALA A 34 0.37 6.88 -0.79
C ALA A 34 1.19 5.67 -1.29
N VAL A 35 2.38 5.90 -1.84
CA VAL A 35 3.29 4.83 -2.27
C VAL A 35 3.68 3.92 -1.10
N VAL A 36 4.14 4.49 0.01
CA VAL A 36 4.53 3.74 1.22
C VAL A 36 3.35 2.94 1.78
N SER A 37 2.15 3.54 1.79
CA SER A 37 0.92 2.85 2.19
C SER A 37 0.63 1.63 1.30
N GLY A 38 0.81 1.73 -0.02
CA GLY A 38 0.58 0.63 -0.95
C GLY A 38 1.57 -0.53 -0.71
N ILE A 39 2.85 -0.21 -0.53
CA ILE A 39 3.91 -1.19 -0.27
C ILE A 39 3.68 -1.91 1.07
N ASN A 40 3.37 -1.16 2.14
CA ASN A 40 3.14 -1.78 3.46
C ASN A 40 1.93 -2.72 3.46
N ARG A 41 0.85 -2.37 2.74
CA ARG A 41 -0.31 -3.26 2.58
C ARG A 41 0.04 -4.53 1.80
N HIS A 42 0.88 -4.40 0.78
CA HIS A 42 1.36 -5.56 0.01
C HIS A 42 2.16 -6.52 0.91
N LEU A 43 3.09 -6.01 1.72
CA LEU A 43 3.86 -6.82 2.66
C LEU A 43 2.93 -7.53 3.67
N GLN A 44 1.98 -6.82 4.26
CA GLN A 44 1.00 -7.42 5.18
C GLN A 44 0.14 -8.50 4.52
N THR A 45 -0.26 -8.30 3.27
CA THR A 45 -1.07 -9.28 2.53
C THR A 45 -0.26 -10.53 2.21
N ARG A 46 1.03 -10.37 1.88
CA ARG A 46 1.97 -11.48 1.68
C ARG A 46 2.16 -12.28 2.96
N ASP A 47 2.47 -11.62 4.07
CA ASP A 47 2.66 -12.27 5.38
C ASP A 47 1.40 -13.05 5.80
N MET A 48 0.21 -12.47 5.58
CA MET A 48 -1.06 -13.14 5.83
C MET A 48 -1.24 -14.38 4.93
N SER A 49 -0.92 -14.27 3.65
CA SER A 49 -1.03 -15.40 2.71
C SER A 49 -0.14 -16.57 3.10
N GLU A 50 1.09 -16.30 3.54
CA GLU A 50 2.05 -17.30 4.01
C GLU A 50 1.58 -17.96 5.31
N ALA A 51 1.05 -17.16 6.26
CA ALA A 51 0.51 -17.68 7.52
C ALA A 51 -0.74 -18.56 7.32
N VAL A 52 -1.62 -18.21 6.37
CA VAL A 52 -2.79 -19.03 6.02
C VAL A 52 -2.36 -20.36 5.41
N GLN A 53 -1.36 -20.36 4.52
CA GLN A 53 -0.83 -21.58 3.92
C GLN A 53 -0.18 -22.50 4.97
N ALA A 54 0.60 -21.95 5.89
CA ALA A 54 1.26 -22.71 6.95
C ALA A 54 0.27 -23.38 7.93
N ARG A 55 -0.91 -22.80 8.13
CA ARG A 55 -1.98 -23.40 8.97
C ARG A 55 -2.77 -24.50 8.25
N ALA A 56 -2.71 -24.55 6.93
CA ALA A 56 -3.42 -25.53 6.11
C ALA A 56 -2.59 -26.78 5.83
N ALA A 57 -1.29 -26.76 6.13
CA ALA A 57 -0.34 -27.88 6.03
C ALA A 57 -0.20 -28.61 7.37
#